data_AF-A0A7S2YJ22-F1
#
_entry.id   AF-A0A7S2YJ22-F1
#
_cell.length_a   1.000
_cell.length_b   1.000
_cell.length_c   1.000
_cell.angle_alpha   90.00
_cell.angle_beta   90.00
_cell.angle_gamma   90.00
#
_symmetry.space_group_name_H-M   'P 1'
#
loop_
_entity.id
_entity.type
_entity.pdbx_description
1 polymer ?
#
loop_
_entity_poly.entity_id
_entity_poly.type
_entity_poly.pdbx_seq_one_letter_code
_entity_poly.pdbx_strand_id
1 'polypeptide(L)'
;EMQWLVRATAEVLTDPRASQTPLTAKRVRIIQKLMKAWEGRSSRANSKSPFVVRHLLERMKQQERENQHKKENLQNSTGAGSESATKSLITVQSYNILLQSWSQSKLFTYGRERGGSHKLGIAQRTREILDEMDELSKTNPLVTPNSASFNAALKAAVRNQRPLSEIRQLLQEMNRRHKAGNDAVAPTRRSYNFFLYALANA
;
A
#
# COMPACT_ATOMS: atom_id res chain seq x y z
N GLU A 1 8.16 -4.79 -24.59
CA GLU A 1 7.83 -3.87 -23.47
C GLU A 1 7.79 -4.48 -22.05
N MET A 2 7.55 -5.78 -21.85
CA MET A 2 7.51 -6.38 -20.50
C MET A 2 8.89 -6.61 -19.87
N GLN A 3 9.89 -6.94 -20.70
CA GLN A 3 11.22 -7.35 -20.24
C GLN A 3 11.96 -6.26 -19.47
N TRP A 4 11.83 -4.98 -19.87
CA TRP A 4 12.49 -3.89 -19.14
C TRP A 4 11.92 -3.71 -17.72
N LEU A 5 10.60 -3.83 -17.54
CA LEU A 5 9.97 -3.65 -16.23
C LEU A 5 10.31 -4.81 -15.30
N VAL A 6 10.26 -6.05 -15.81
CA VAL A 6 10.64 -7.25 -15.05
C VAL A 6 12.11 -7.18 -14.66
N ARG A 7 13.00 -6.83 -15.60
CA ARG A 7 14.44 -6.68 -15.35
C ARG A 7 14.72 -5.58 -14.33
N ALA A 8 14.15 -4.39 -14.50
CA ALA A 8 14.33 -3.28 -13.55
C ALA A 8 13.80 -3.61 -12.15
N THR A 9 12.72 -4.41 -12.07
CA THR A 9 12.18 -4.88 -10.79
C THR A 9 13.09 -5.94 -10.17
N ALA A 10 13.61 -6.87 -10.96
CA ALA A 10 14.58 -7.86 -10.50
C ALA A 10 15.85 -7.18 -9.99
N GLU A 11 16.40 -6.20 -10.70
CA GLU A 11 17.55 -5.41 -10.24
C GLU A 11 17.32 -4.73 -8.88
N VAL A 12 16.09 -4.32 -8.58
CA VAL A 12 15.74 -3.75 -7.26
C VAL A 12 15.57 -4.83 -6.17
N LEU A 13 15.02 -5.99 -6.53
CA LEU A 13 14.63 -7.03 -5.56
C LEU A 13 15.70 -8.11 -5.33
N THR A 14 16.50 -8.44 -6.34
CA THR A 14 17.41 -9.61 -6.33
C THR A 14 18.88 -9.25 -6.32
N ASP A 15 19.28 -8.02 -6.62
CA ASP A 15 20.69 -7.63 -6.64
C ASP A 15 21.27 -7.64 -5.20
N PRO A 16 22.19 -8.57 -4.86
CA PRO A 16 22.81 -8.65 -3.53
C PRO A 16 23.70 -7.45 -3.21
N ARG A 17 24.14 -6.70 -4.24
CA ARG A 17 24.84 -5.42 -4.06
C ARG A 17 23.86 -4.30 -3.76
N ALA A 18 22.63 -4.38 -4.27
CA ALA A 18 21.54 -3.45 -3.98
C ALA A 18 20.90 -3.65 -2.59
N SER A 19 21.07 -4.82 -1.95
CA SER A 19 20.70 -5.01 -0.54
C SER A 19 21.72 -4.37 0.42
N GLN A 20 22.98 -4.20 -0.02
CA GLN A 20 24.04 -3.56 0.78
C GLN A 20 24.21 -2.06 0.50
N THR A 21 23.83 -1.58 -0.69
CA THR A 21 23.88 -0.14 -0.99
C THR A 21 22.64 0.57 -0.45
N PRO A 22 22.80 1.66 0.34
CA PRO A 22 21.67 2.44 0.81
C PRO A 22 20.87 2.98 -0.37
N LEU A 23 19.54 2.77 -0.37
CA LEU A 23 18.67 3.34 -1.40
C LEU A 23 18.75 4.87 -1.32
N THR A 24 19.46 5.48 -2.26
CA THR A 24 19.47 6.93 -2.44
C THR A 24 18.06 7.44 -2.74
N ALA A 25 17.79 8.72 -2.48
CA ALA A 25 16.51 9.36 -2.84
C ALA A 25 16.14 9.15 -4.32
N LYS A 26 17.14 9.05 -5.20
CA LYS A 26 16.97 8.70 -6.62
C LYS A 26 16.41 7.29 -6.80
N ARG A 27 16.93 6.28 -6.09
CA ARG A 27 16.42 4.91 -6.14
C ARG A 27 15.00 4.78 -5.59
N VAL A 28 14.67 5.51 -4.53
CA VAL A 28 13.30 5.53 -3.98
C VAL A 28 12.29 6.06 -5.01
N ARG A 29 12.64 7.13 -5.74
CA ARG A 29 11.81 7.63 -6.86
C ARG A 29 11.67 6.60 -7.98
N ILE A 30 12.72 5.83 -8.27
CA ILE A 30 12.64 4.73 -9.25
C ILE A 30 11.67 3.66 -8.76
N ILE A 31 11.76 3.24 -7.50
CA ILE A 31 10.84 2.24 -6.93
C ILE A 31 9.39 2.73 -6.99
N GLN A 32 9.12 3.98 -6.63
CA GLN A 32 7.77 4.55 -6.73
C GLN A 32 7.24 4.56 -8.18
N LYS A 33 8.10 4.90 -9.16
CA LYS A 33 7.76 4.81 -10.59
C LYS A 33 7.47 3.36 -11.01
N LEU A 34 8.27 2.40 -10.55
CA LEU A 34 8.05 0.97 -10.81
C LEU A 34 6.72 0.49 -10.21
N MET A 35 6.45 0.83 -8.95
CA MET A 35 5.18 0.51 -8.28
C MET A 35 4.00 1.07 -9.07
N LYS A 36 4.08 2.32 -9.54
CA LYS A 36 3.03 2.95 -10.35
C LYS A 36 2.86 2.26 -11.72
N ALA A 37 3.96 1.87 -12.36
CA ALA A 37 3.91 1.13 -13.63
C ALA A 37 3.28 -0.26 -13.48
N TRP A 38 3.55 -0.95 -12.36
CA TRP A 38 2.91 -2.22 -12.04
C TRP A 38 1.43 -2.06 -11.65
N GLU A 39 1.06 -0.99 -10.92
CA GLU A 39 -0.34 -0.69 -10.59
C GLU A 39 -1.20 -0.58 -11.84
N GLY A 40 -0.76 0.16 -12.86
CA GLY A 40 -1.47 0.28 -14.14
C GLY A 40 -1.68 -1.04 -14.89
N ARG A 41 -0.97 -2.11 -14.50
CA ARG A 41 -1.08 -3.47 -15.08
C ARG A 41 -1.87 -4.43 -14.19
N SER A 42 -2.39 -3.98 -13.05
CA SER A 42 -3.09 -4.83 -12.09
C SER A 42 -4.48 -5.25 -12.58
N SER A 43 -5.10 -4.49 -13.47
CA SER A 43 -6.39 -4.81 -14.09
C SER A 43 -6.34 -5.95 -15.13
N ARG A 44 -5.14 -6.39 -15.53
CA ARG A 44 -4.95 -7.51 -16.47
C ARG A 44 -5.31 -8.85 -15.81
N ALA A 45 -5.84 -9.79 -16.60
CA ALA A 45 -6.15 -11.13 -16.12
C ALA A 45 -4.88 -11.81 -15.58
N ASN A 46 -4.98 -12.53 -14.45
CA ASN A 46 -3.89 -13.27 -13.81
C ASN A 46 -2.62 -12.44 -13.51
N SER A 47 -2.75 -11.13 -13.38
CA SER A 47 -1.63 -10.23 -13.13
C SER A 47 -1.10 -10.42 -11.70
N LYS A 48 0.18 -10.80 -11.58
CA LYS A 48 0.90 -10.83 -10.29
C LYS A 48 1.34 -9.44 -9.82
N SER A 49 0.90 -8.38 -10.50
CA SER A 49 1.30 -7.00 -10.22
C SER A 49 1.09 -6.57 -8.76
N PRO A 50 -0.04 -6.89 -8.08
CA PRO A 50 -0.22 -6.49 -6.67
C PRO A 50 0.83 -7.09 -5.74
N PHE A 51 1.29 -8.32 -6.01
CA PHE A 51 2.38 -8.94 -5.26
C PHE A 51 3.70 -8.21 -5.50
N VAL A 52 4.00 -7.88 -6.76
CA VAL A 52 5.24 -7.14 -7.08
C VAL A 52 5.26 -5.77 -6.41
N VAL A 53 4.13 -5.04 -6.45
CA VAL A 53 3.98 -3.76 -5.75
C VAL A 53 4.19 -3.92 -4.24
N ARG A 54 3.68 -5.01 -3.65
CA ARG A 54 3.92 -5.33 -2.23
C ARG A 54 5.40 -5.57 -1.92
N HIS A 55 6.08 -6.37 -2.73
CA HIS A 55 7.52 -6.65 -2.52
C HIS A 55 8.37 -5.39 -2.65
N LEU A 56 8.04 -4.50 -3.60
CA LEU A 56 8.70 -3.20 -3.74
C LEU A 56 8.47 -2.31 -2.50
N LEU A 57 7.26 -2.30 -1.94
CA LEU A 57 6.98 -1.57 -0.70
C LEU A 57 7.74 -2.15 0.49
N GLU A 58 7.77 -3.48 0.64
CA GLU A 58 8.53 -4.13 1.72
C GLU A 58 10.03 -3.84 1.62
N ARG A 59 10.58 -3.79 0.41
CA ARG A 59 11.98 -3.38 0.20
C ARG A 59 12.24 -1.94 0.66
N MET A 60 11.27 -1.03 0.45
CA MET A 60 11.36 0.35 0.97
C MET A 60 11.25 0.39 2.49
N LYS A 61 10.37 -0.43 3.11
CA LYS A 61 10.22 -0.55 4.57
C LYS A 61 11.50 -1.03 5.22
N GLN A 62 12.10 -2.07 4.65
CA GLN A 62 13.35 -2.62 5.13
C GLN A 62 14.47 -1.57 5.14
N GLN A 63 14.54 -0.74 4.09
CA GLN A 63 15.53 0.34 4.04
C GLN A 63 15.30 1.42 5.08
N GLU A 64 14.05 1.79 5.33
CA GLU A 64 13.75 2.83 6.32
C GLU A 64 14.22 2.39 7.71
N ARG A 65 14.01 1.12 8.07
CA ARG A 65 14.55 0.52 9.31
C ARG A 65 16.08 0.55 9.35
N GLU A 66 16.74 0.16 8.26
CA GLU A 66 18.22 0.19 8.17
C GLU A 66 18.77 1.61 8.32
N ASN A 67 18.09 2.61 7.75
CA ASN A 67 18.48 4.01 7.86
C ASN A 67 18.27 4.53 9.28
N GLN A 68 17.20 4.11 9.97
CA GLN A 68 16.96 4.45 11.38
C GLN A 68 18.06 3.87 12.28
N HIS A 69 18.39 2.59 12.13
CA HIS A 69 19.48 1.97 12.91
C HIS A 69 20.84 2.61 12.67
N LYS A 70 21.17 2.98 11.42
CA LYS A 70 22.41 3.71 11.13
C LYS A 70 22.45 5.08 11.82
N LYS A 71 21.32 5.79 11.87
CA LYS A 71 21.22 7.08 12.56
C LYS A 71 21.44 6.94 14.06
N GLU A 72 20.81 5.96 14.70
CA GLU A 72 20.99 5.67 16.12
C GLU A 72 22.47 5.40 16.45
N ASN A 73 23.14 4.60 15.62
CA ASN A 73 24.57 4.31 15.80
C ASN A 73 25.47 5.55 15.61
N LEU A 74 25.14 6.44 14.65
CA LEU A 74 25.91 7.67 14.42
C LEU A 74 25.67 8.74 15.52
N GLN A 75 24.44 8.84 16.04
CA GLN A 75 24.12 9.76 17.14
C GLN A 75 24.83 9.36 18.43
N ASN A 76 25.04 8.06 18.66
CA ASN A 76 25.80 7.57 19.81
C ASN A 76 27.32 7.83 19.68
N SER A 77 27.85 8.04 18.47
CA SER A 77 29.30 8.26 18.23
C SER A 77 29.70 9.73 18.08
N THR A 78 28.77 10.61 17.72
CA THR A 78 29.05 12.03 17.46
C THR A 78 27.93 12.85 18.11
N GLY A 79 28.24 13.51 19.22
CA GLY A 79 27.34 14.43 19.94
C GLY A 79 27.03 15.73 19.17
N ALA A 80 26.87 15.65 17.85
CA ALA A 80 26.57 16.77 16.97
C ALA A 80 25.17 16.58 16.38
N GLY A 81 24.22 17.33 16.92
CA GLY A 81 22.88 17.45 16.37
C GLY A 81 22.95 18.02 14.95
N SER A 82 22.60 17.20 13.96
CA SER A 82 22.15 17.70 12.68
C SER A 82 20.76 17.14 12.38
N GLU A 83 19.77 18.03 12.47
CA GLU A 83 18.41 17.84 11.96
C GLU A 83 18.43 17.76 10.44
N SER A 84 19.05 16.72 9.86
CA SER A 84 18.70 16.33 8.51
C SER A 84 17.48 15.43 8.62
N ALA A 85 16.30 16.08 8.59
CA ALA A 85 15.01 15.44 8.46
C ALA A 85 15.02 14.55 7.21
N THR A 86 15.40 13.28 7.39
CA THR A 86 15.29 12.29 6.34
C THR A 86 13.81 12.13 6.05
N LYS A 87 13.38 12.76 4.96
CA LYS A 87 12.06 12.59 4.37
C LYS A 87 11.75 11.09 4.35
N SER A 88 10.72 10.68 5.08
CA SER A 88 10.31 9.27 5.16
C SER A 88 10.17 8.71 3.75
N LEU A 89 10.70 7.51 3.55
CA LEU A 89 10.69 6.87 2.23
C LEU A 89 9.28 6.41 1.88
N ILE A 90 8.48 6.14 2.91
CA ILE A 90 7.15 5.57 2.79
C ILE A 90 6.13 6.65 3.09
N THR A 91 5.16 6.75 2.20
CA THR A 91 4.11 7.75 2.28
C THR A 91 2.77 7.08 2.01
N VAL A 92 1.70 7.77 2.34
CA VAL A 92 0.33 7.41 1.99
C VAL A 92 0.19 7.06 0.50
N GLN A 93 0.99 7.69 -0.37
CA GLN A 93 0.97 7.41 -1.80
C GLN A 93 1.49 6.00 -2.13
N SER A 94 2.55 5.53 -1.46
CA SER A 94 3.08 4.18 -1.67
C SER A 94 2.05 3.11 -1.30
N TYR A 95 1.35 3.32 -0.19
CA TYR A 95 0.24 2.45 0.23
C TYR A 95 -0.99 2.55 -0.68
N ASN A 96 -1.34 3.75 -1.14
CA ASN A 96 -2.44 3.95 -2.07
C ASN A 96 -2.19 3.24 -3.40
N ILE A 97 -0.94 3.21 -3.90
CA ILE A 97 -0.58 2.43 -5.08
C ILE A 97 -0.79 0.93 -4.82
N LEU A 98 -0.40 0.43 -3.65
CA LEU A 98 -0.63 -0.96 -3.26
C LEU A 98 -2.13 -1.29 -3.16
N LEU A 99 -2.90 -0.51 -2.40
CA LEU A 99 -4.36 -0.68 -2.28
C LEU A 99 -5.05 -0.65 -3.65
N GLN A 100 -4.65 0.31 -4.50
CA GLN A 100 -5.22 0.44 -5.83
C GLN A 100 -4.88 -0.77 -6.71
N SER A 101 -3.65 -1.28 -6.64
CA SER A 101 -3.25 -2.50 -7.37
C SER A 101 -4.11 -3.70 -6.97
N TRP A 102 -4.35 -3.92 -5.68
CA TRP A 102 -5.24 -4.97 -5.19
C TRP A 102 -6.69 -4.74 -5.62
N SER A 103 -7.22 -3.53 -5.47
CA SER A 103 -8.62 -3.21 -5.83
C SER A 103 -8.97 -3.41 -7.30
N GLN A 104 -7.98 -3.31 -8.19
CA GLN A 104 -8.15 -3.51 -9.64
C GLN A 104 -7.91 -4.95 -10.07
N SER A 105 -7.24 -5.73 -9.22
CA SER A 105 -6.85 -7.09 -9.53
C SER A 105 -8.04 -7.91 -9.98
N LYS A 106 -7.87 -8.58 -11.13
CA LYS A 106 -8.76 -9.63 -11.59
C LYS A 106 -8.31 -11.01 -11.11
N LEU A 107 -7.24 -11.06 -10.32
CA LEU A 107 -6.75 -12.31 -9.77
C LEU A 107 -7.80 -12.83 -8.78
N PHE A 108 -8.53 -13.88 -9.16
CA PHE A 108 -9.14 -14.73 -8.16
C PHE A 108 -7.99 -15.37 -7.39
N THR A 109 -7.87 -15.09 -6.09
CA THR A 109 -6.97 -15.85 -5.22
C THR A 109 -7.57 -17.24 -5.03
N TYR A 110 -7.48 -18.10 -6.05
CA TYR A 110 -7.68 -19.53 -5.90
C TYR A 110 -6.51 -20.06 -5.08
N GLY A 111 -6.82 -20.46 -3.85
CA GLY A 111 -5.87 -21.17 -3.02
C GLY A 111 -5.57 -22.53 -3.65
N ARG A 112 -4.44 -22.63 -4.34
CA ARG A 112 -3.75 -23.90 -4.52
C ARG A 112 -2.26 -23.62 -4.65
N GLU A 113 -1.59 -23.54 -3.50
CA GLU A 113 -0.23 -24.06 -3.34
C GLU A 113 0.12 -24.15 -1.85
N ARG A 114 0.39 -25.40 -1.44
CA ARG A 114 0.98 -25.90 -0.18
C ARG A 114 0.40 -25.36 1.15
N GLY A 115 -0.47 -26.19 1.72
CA GLY A 115 -0.81 -26.36 3.14
C GLY A 115 -0.35 -25.27 4.12
N GLY A 116 -1.30 -24.46 4.58
CA GLY A 116 -1.07 -23.49 5.65
C GLY A 116 -2.18 -22.43 5.66
N SER A 117 -2.95 -22.39 6.73
CA SER A 117 -4.22 -21.68 6.86
C SER A 117 -4.08 -20.14 6.89
N HIS A 118 -4.51 -19.46 5.82
CA HIS A 118 -5.35 -18.24 5.83
C HIS A 118 -5.48 -17.68 4.39
N LYS A 119 -6.58 -18.04 3.73
CA LYS A 119 -6.95 -17.55 2.39
C LYS A 119 -7.67 -16.21 2.54
N LEU A 120 -7.04 -15.11 2.13
CA LEU A 120 -7.62 -13.77 2.28
C LEU A 120 -7.95 -13.24 0.88
N GLY A 121 -9.24 -13.07 0.59
CA GLY A 121 -9.71 -12.49 -0.67
C GLY A 121 -9.22 -11.05 -0.86
N ILE A 122 -9.33 -10.51 -2.08
CA ILE A 122 -8.85 -9.15 -2.40
C ILE A 122 -9.39 -8.10 -1.41
N ALA A 123 -10.69 -8.18 -1.07
CA ALA A 123 -11.31 -7.27 -0.10
C ALA A 123 -10.67 -7.34 1.28
N GLN A 124 -10.38 -8.55 1.75
CA GLN A 124 -9.71 -8.79 3.03
C GLN A 124 -8.27 -8.26 3.01
N ARG A 125 -7.53 -8.47 1.90
CA ARG A 125 -6.19 -7.90 1.72
C ARG A 125 -6.20 -6.38 1.75
N THR A 126 -7.15 -5.74 1.07
CA THR A 126 -7.26 -4.27 1.14
C THR A 126 -7.61 -3.78 2.54
N ARG A 127 -8.34 -4.58 3.33
CA ARG A 127 -8.63 -4.24 4.73
C ARG A 127 -7.38 -4.34 5.60
N GLU A 128 -6.64 -5.44 5.50
CA GLU A 128 -5.36 -5.62 6.21
C GLU A 128 -4.37 -4.48 5.93
N ILE A 129 -4.29 -4.04 4.68
CA ILE A 129 -3.40 -2.94 4.31
C ILE A 129 -3.88 -1.62 4.93
N LEU A 130 -5.19 -1.37 5.02
CA LEU A 130 -5.71 -0.20 5.72
C LEU A 130 -5.41 -0.25 7.23
N ASP A 131 -5.61 -1.42 7.86
CA ASP A 131 -5.32 -1.59 9.28
C ASP A 131 -3.80 -1.43 9.53
N GLU A 132 -2.94 -1.93 8.63
CA GLU A 132 -1.48 -1.69 8.68
C GLU A 132 -1.13 -0.20 8.60
N MET A 133 -1.78 0.55 7.70
CA MET A 133 -1.58 1.99 7.60
C MET A 133 -2.03 2.73 8.87
N ASP A 134 -3.13 2.31 9.48
CA ASP A 134 -3.62 2.89 10.73
C ASP A 134 -2.62 2.68 11.88
N GLU A 135 -2.10 1.46 12.03
CA GLU A 135 -1.07 1.18 13.04
C GLU A 135 0.21 1.99 12.81
N LEU A 136 0.66 2.08 11.56
CA LEU A 136 1.83 2.86 11.21
C LEU A 136 1.60 4.37 11.32
N SER A 137 0.38 4.86 11.17
CA SER A 137 0.07 6.29 11.29
C SER A 137 0.32 6.85 12.69
N LYS A 138 0.28 5.99 13.71
CA LYS A 138 0.57 6.34 15.11
C LYS A 138 2.02 6.78 15.30
N THR A 139 2.94 6.23 14.51
CA THR A 139 4.39 6.53 14.57
C THR A 139 4.88 7.32 13.36
N ASN A 140 4.19 7.25 12.23
CA ASN A 140 4.50 7.96 11.00
C ASN A 140 3.24 8.60 10.40
N PRO A 141 2.95 9.88 10.70
CA PRO A 141 1.78 10.58 10.17
C PRO A 141 1.71 10.64 8.63
N LEU A 142 2.84 10.45 7.93
CA LEU A 142 2.90 10.49 6.46
C LEU A 142 2.21 9.30 5.79
N VAL A 143 1.86 8.25 6.54
CA VAL A 143 1.15 7.07 6.03
C VAL A 143 -0.33 7.03 6.42
N THR A 144 -0.84 8.07 7.10
CA THR A 144 -2.23 8.16 7.54
C THR A 144 -3.20 7.88 6.39
N PRO A 145 -4.12 6.91 6.52
CA PRO A 145 -5.13 6.65 5.51
C PRO A 145 -5.93 7.89 5.14
N ASN A 146 -6.26 8.01 3.86
CA ASN A 146 -7.06 9.09 3.33
C ASN A 146 -8.23 8.56 2.48
N SER A 147 -9.02 9.46 1.93
CA SER A 147 -10.18 9.10 1.12
C SER A 147 -9.82 8.20 -0.07
N ALA A 148 -8.63 8.31 -0.65
CA ALA A 148 -8.17 7.41 -1.71
C ALA A 148 -7.91 5.99 -1.19
N SER A 149 -7.31 5.85 0.00
CA SER A 149 -7.08 4.56 0.66
C SER A 149 -8.40 3.82 0.90
N PHE A 150 -9.38 4.50 1.50
CA PHE A 150 -10.70 3.92 1.75
C PHE A 150 -11.48 3.61 0.47
N ASN A 151 -11.41 4.49 -0.53
CA ASN A 151 -12.08 4.24 -1.81
C ASN A 151 -11.55 3.01 -2.53
N ALA A 152 -10.25 2.71 -2.42
CA ALA A 152 -9.69 1.48 -2.97
C ALA A 152 -10.21 0.23 -2.24
N ALA A 153 -10.36 0.27 -0.91
CA ALA A 153 -10.95 -0.82 -0.13
C ALA A 153 -12.46 -1.00 -0.41
N LEU A 154 -13.22 0.10 -0.51
CA LEU A 154 -14.64 0.06 -0.92
C LEU A 154 -14.78 -0.59 -2.30
N LYS A 155 -13.99 -0.14 -3.28
CA LYS A 155 -13.98 -0.73 -4.62
C LYS A 155 -13.70 -2.24 -4.58
N ALA A 156 -12.73 -2.66 -3.78
CA ALA A 156 -12.41 -4.08 -3.61
C ALA A 156 -13.57 -4.86 -2.99
N ALA A 157 -14.18 -4.34 -1.92
CA ALA A 157 -15.31 -4.97 -1.25
C ALA A 157 -16.52 -5.14 -2.18
N VAL A 158 -16.89 -4.08 -2.92
CA VAL A 158 -17.99 -4.09 -3.89
C VAL A 158 -17.74 -5.12 -5.00
N ARG A 159 -16.54 -5.12 -5.60
CA ARG A 159 -16.21 -6.03 -6.70
C ARG A 159 -16.18 -7.50 -6.29
N ASN A 160 -15.84 -7.79 -5.04
CA ASN A 160 -15.81 -9.14 -4.50
C ASN A 160 -17.12 -9.51 -3.81
N GLN A 161 -18.20 -8.75 -4.06
CA GLN A 161 -19.55 -9.02 -3.55
C GLN A 161 -19.55 -9.26 -2.04
N ARG A 162 -18.79 -8.45 -1.29
CA ARG A 162 -18.79 -8.53 0.17
C ARG A 162 -20.16 -8.13 0.72
N PRO A 163 -20.56 -8.66 1.90
CA PRO A 163 -21.80 -8.28 2.53
C PRO A 163 -21.97 -6.76 2.62
N LEU A 164 -23.18 -6.27 2.36
CA LEU A 164 -23.49 -4.84 2.43
C LEU A 164 -23.15 -4.23 3.81
N SER A 165 -23.22 -5.03 4.87
CA SER A 165 -22.80 -4.64 6.22
C SER A 165 -21.31 -4.25 6.29
N GLU A 166 -20.40 -5.00 5.65
CA GLU A 166 -18.97 -4.68 5.61
C GLU A 166 -18.71 -3.40 4.80
N ILE A 167 -19.39 -3.23 3.67
CA ILE A 167 -19.26 -2.04 2.82
C ILE A 167 -19.79 -0.80 3.56
N ARG A 168 -20.92 -0.95 4.28
CA ARG A 168 -21.49 0.10 5.13
C ARG A 168 -20.53 0.48 6.27
N GLN A 169 -19.91 -0.49 6.93
CA GLN A 169 -18.95 -0.24 8.00
C GLN A 169 -17.75 0.59 7.51
N LEU A 170 -17.20 0.30 6.32
CA LEU A 170 -16.13 1.10 5.72
C LEU A 170 -16.54 2.56 5.49
N LEU A 171 -17.75 2.79 4.95
CA LEU A 171 -18.25 4.14 4.69
C LEU A 171 -18.59 4.89 6.00
N GLN A 172 -19.12 4.19 7.00
CA GLN A 172 -19.36 4.75 8.32
C GLN A 172 -18.06 5.14 9.02
N GLU A 173 -17.01 4.33 8.88
CA GLU A 173 -15.70 4.63 9.45
C GLU A 173 -15.09 5.90 8.84
N MET A 174 -15.18 6.08 7.51
CA MET A 174 -14.78 7.34 6.87
C MET A 174 -15.56 8.54 7.45
N ASN A 175 -16.88 8.41 7.57
CA ASN A 175 -17.73 9.47 8.13
C ASN A 175 -17.36 9.79 9.59
N ARG A 176 -17.13 8.77 10.41
CA ARG A 176 -16.75 8.92 11.82
C ARG A 176 -15.43 9.69 11.96
N ARG A 177 -14.42 9.31 11.18
CA ARG A 177 -13.11 9.97 11.20
C ARG A 177 -13.16 11.40 10.66
N HIS A 178 -13.95 11.66 9.63
CA HIS A 178 -14.18 13.03 9.13
C HIS A 178 -14.84 13.90 10.19
N LYS A 179 -15.90 13.40 10.85
CA LYS A 179 -16.54 14.11 11.97
C LYS A 179 -15.62 14.36 13.16
N ALA A 180 -14.60 13.51 13.34
CA ALA A 180 -13.56 13.69 14.36
C ALA A 180 -12.47 14.70 13.94
N GLY A 181 -12.62 15.41 12.80
CA GLY A 181 -11.71 16.45 12.34
C GLY A 181 -10.65 15.99 11.33
N ASN A 182 -10.72 14.75 10.83
CA ASN A 182 -9.80 14.28 9.78
C ASN A 182 -10.41 14.51 8.38
N ASP A 183 -10.21 15.71 7.84
CA ASP A 183 -10.75 16.08 6.52
C ASP A 183 -10.19 15.23 5.36
N ALA A 184 -8.98 14.68 5.52
CA ALA A 184 -8.34 13.87 4.49
C ALA A 184 -9.09 12.57 4.19
N VAL A 185 -9.90 12.06 5.13
CA VAL A 185 -10.70 10.84 4.98
C VAL A 185 -12.16 11.09 4.57
N ALA A 186 -12.54 12.35 4.32
CA ALA A 186 -13.92 12.70 3.99
C ALA A 186 -14.47 11.80 2.86
N PRO A 187 -15.65 11.17 3.05
CA PRO A 187 -16.31 10.43 1.98
C PRO A 187 -16.51 11.32 0.76
N THR A 188 -16.16 10.79 -0.40
CA THR A 188 -16.29 11.52 -1.67
C THR A 188 -17.47 10.99 -2.47
N ARG A 189 -17.81 11.67 -3.56
CA ARG A 189 -18.82 11.17 -4.53
C ARG A 189 -18.54 9.71 -4.95
N ARG A 190 -17.26 9.35 -5.09
CA ARG A 190 -16.84 7.99 -5.43
C ARG A 190 -17.17 6.99 -4.31
N SER A 191 -17.01 7.37 -3.05
CA SER A 191 -17.33 6.53 -1.88
C SER A 191 -18.82 6.17 -1.86
N TYR A 192 -19.69 7.17 -2.06
CA TYR A 192 -21.13 6.97 -2.13
C TYR A 192 -21.56 6.18 -3.37
N ASN A 193 -20.96 6.43 -4.55
CA ASN A 193 -21.26 5.65 -5.75
C ASN A 193 -20.94 4.17 -5.58
N PHE A 194 -19.84 3.81 -4.90
CA PHE A 194 -19.54 2.41 -4.59
C PHE A 194 -20.60 1.78 -3.68
N PHE A 195 -21.08 2.52 -2.67
CA PHE A 195 -22.12 2.03 -1.78
C PHE A 195 -23.47 1.88 -2.48
N LEU A 196 -23.87 2.83 -3.32
CA LEU A 196 -25.09 2.75 -4.13
C LEU A 196 -25.04 1.59 -5.11
N TYR A 197 -23.88 1.37 -5.76
CA TYR A 197 -23.68 0.20 -6.62
C TYR A 197 -23.84 -1.11 -5.84
N ALA A 198 -23.30 -1.20 -4.62
CA ALA A 198 -23.50 -2.37 -3.77
C ALA A 198 -24.97 -2.58 -3.42
N LEU A 199 -25.70 -1.52 -3.05
CA LEU A 199 -27.13 -1.59 -2.74
C LEU A 199 -27.96 -2.09 -3.92
N ALA A 200 -27.63 -1.65 -5.14
CA ALA A 200 -28.34 -2.07 -6.35
C ALA A 200 -28.07 -3.52 -6.77
N ASN A 201 -27.00 -4.14 -6.24
CA ASN A 201 -26.56 -5.51 -6.60
C ASN A 201 -26.55 -6.46 -5.39
N ALA A 202 -27.12 -6.05 -4.25
CA ALA A 202 -27.24 -6.86 -3.03
C ALA A 202 -28.53 -7.69 -3.07
#